data_AF-A0A0L6WZZ6-F1
#
_entry.id   AF-A0A0L6WZZ6-F1
#
_cell.length_a   1.000
_cell.length_b   1.000
_cell.length_c   1.000
_cell.angle_alpha   90.00
_cell.angle_beta   90.00
_cell.angle_gamma   90.00
#
_symmetry.space_group_name_H-M   'P 1'
#
loop_
_entity.id
_entity.type
_entity.pdbx_description
1 polymer ?
#
loop_
_entity_poly.entity_id
_entity_poly.type
_entity_poly.pdbx_seq_one_letter_code
_entity_poly.pdbx_strand_id
1 'polypeptide(L)' 'MNTINSLMGFSPFQLKMGCSPHIIPPLVLLLAKASKDKKKAHEIISKLQRDIQEAQDNLLTVKI' A
#
# COMPACT_ATOMS: atom_id res chain seq x y z
N MET A 1 25.48 -24.19 -12.49
CA MET A 1 24.35 -23.23 -12.58
C MET A 1 23.14 -24.00 -13.10
N ASN A 2 22.10 -24.17 -12.29
CA ASN A 2 20.90 -24.89 -12.72
C ASN A 2 19.98 -23.92 -13.45
N THR A 3 20.07 -23.91 -14.78
CA THR A 3 19.21 -23.11 -15.64
C THR A 3 17.76 -23.53 -15.44
N ILE A 4 16.94 -22.60 -14.96
CA ILE A 4 15.50 -22.80 -14.83
C ILE A 4 14.92 -22.78 -16.24
N ASN A 5 14.08 -23.76 -16.58
CA ASN A 5 13.37 -23.76 -17.86
C ASN A 5 12.43 -22.56 -17.88
N SER A 6 12.68 -21.59 -18.76
CA SER A 6 11.90 -20.33 -18.85
C SER A 6 10.43 -20.56 -19.21
N LEU A 7 10.08 -21.68 -19.82
CA LEU A 7 8.72 -21.99 -20.24
C LEU A 7 7.85 -22.60 -19.12
N MET A 8 8.47 -23.23 -18.11
CA MET A 8 7.74 -23.94 -17.06
C MET A 8 8.15 -23.51 -15.63
N GLY A 9 9.21 -22.72 -15.48
CA GLY A 9 9.70 -22.30 -14.17
C GLY A 9 10.33 -23.43 -13.34
N PHE A 10 10.52 -24.62 -13.93
CA PHE A 10 11.08 -25.78 -13.25
C PHE A 10 12.56 -25.97 -13.58
N SER A 11 13.33 -26.34 -12.56
CA SER A 11 14.71 -26.82 -12.73
C SER A 11 14.72 -28.29 -13.22
N PRO A 12 15.77 -28.73 -13.93
CA PRO A 12 15.91 -30.13 -14.36
C PRO A 12 15.84 -31.15 -13.21
N PHE A 13 16.31 -30.76 -12.02
CA PHE A 13 16.23 -31.60 -10.82
C PHE A 13 14.79 -31.80 -10.33
N GLN A 14 13.97 -30.76 -10.36
CA GLN A 14 12.55 -30.86 -9.95
C GLN A 14 11.77 -31.77 -10.90
N LEU A 15 12.03 -31.68 -12.20
CA LEU A 15 11.42 -32.56 -13.21
C LEU A 15 11.84 -34.02 -13.03
N LYS A 16 13.13 -34.28 -12.77
CA LYS A 16 13.67 -35.64 -12.60
C LYS A 16 13.17 -36.32 -11.33
N MET A 17 12.97 -35.57 -10.24
CA MET A 17 12.53 -36.13 -8.96
C MET A 17 11.02 -36.29 -8.84
N GLY A 18 10.22 -35.78 -9.80
CA GLY A 18 8.76 -35.83 -9.73
C GLY A 18 8.15 -35.05 -8.57
N CYS A 19 8.95 -34.23 -7.87
CA CYS A 19 8.49 -33.41 -6.77
C CYS A 19 7.84 -32.15 -7.34
N SER A 20 6.54 -31.97 -7.10
CA SER A 20 5.88 -30.69 -7.35
C SER A 20 6.60 -29.60 -6.56
N PRO A 21 7.12 -28.55 -7.21
CA PRO A 21 7.76 -27.48 -6.49
C PRO A 21 6.68 -26.76 -5.71
N HIS A 22 6.77 -26.87 -4.40
CA HIS A 22 6.03 -26.01 -3.50
C HIS A 22 6.73 -24.66 -3.53
N ILE A 23 6.45 -23.89 -4.58
CA ILE A 23 6.87 -22.50 -4.69
C ILE A 23 6.17 -21.80 -3.54
N ILE A 24 6.97 -21.41 -2.53
CA ILE A 24 6.48 -20.57 -1.44
C ILE A 24 5.84 -19.36 -2.13
N PRO A 25 4.53 -19.12 -1.94
CA PRO A 25 3.89 -17.96 -2.51
C PRO A 25 4.69 -16.74 -2.12
N PRO A 26 4.98 -15.81 -3.07
CA PRO A 26 5.74 -14.62 -2.75
C PRO A 26 5.11 -13.97 -1.52
N LEU A 27 5.92 -13.72 -0.49
CA LEU A 27 5.54 -12.94 0.67
C LEU A 27 5.39 -11.49 0.22
N VAL A 28 4.42 -11.23 -0.66
CA VAL A 28 3.95 -9.88 -0.91
C VAL A 28 3.40 -9.47 0.44
N LEU A 29 4.15 -8.63 1.15
CA LEU A 29 3.62 -7.87 2.26
C LEU A 29 2.36 -7.24 1.71
N LEU A 30 1.20 -7.80 2.08
CA LEU A 30 -0.11 -7.24 1.81
C LEU A 30 0.01 -5.82 2.34
N LEU A 31 0.25 -4.86 1.44
CA LEU A 31 0.44 -3.46 1.77
C LEU A 31 -0.83 -3.09 2.49
N ALA A 32 -0.75 -3.10 3.82
CA ALA A 32 -1.90 -3.22 4.69
C ALA A 32 -2.86 -2.13 4.26
N LYS A 33 -3.95 -2.56 3.60
CA LYS A 33 -5.00 -1.78 2.97
C LYS A 33 -5.05 -0.42 3.63
N ALA A 34 -4.41 0.59 3.02
CA ALA A 34 -4.07 1.85 3.66
C ALA A 34 -5.23 2.27 4.57
N SER A 35 -5.01 2.06 5.89
CA SER A 35 -6.11 1.87 6.83
C SER A 35 -7.10 3.00 6.65
N LYS A 36 -8.40 2.70 6.59
CA LYS A 36 -9.46 3.72 6.49
C LYS A 36 -9.25 4.88 7.47
N ASP A 37 -8.59 4.59 8.58
CA ASP A 37 -8.20 5.54 9.63
C ASP A 37 -7.23 6.62 9.15
N LYS A 38 -6.27 6.29 8.28
CA LYS A 38 -5.35 7.27 7.69
C LYS A 38 -6.09 8.28 6.82
N LYS A 39 -7.08 7.84 6.03
CA LYS A 39 -7.90 8.74 5.20
C LYS A 39 -8.75 9.67 6.07
N LYS A 40 -9.42 9.12 7.09
CA LYS A 40 -10.18 9.91 8.07
C LYS A 40 -9.32 10.95 8.79
N ALA A 41 -8.12 10.58 9.22
CA ALA A 41 -7.21 11.52 9.88
C ALA A 41 -6.85 12.72 8.98
N HIS A 42 -6.57 12.48 7.70
CA HIS A 42 -6.30 13.56 6.74
C HIS A 42 -7.53 14.46 6.54
N GLU A 43 -8.71 13.87 6.38
CA GLU A 43 -9.96 14.64 6.23
C GLU A 43 -10.24 15.53 7.44
N ILE A 44 -9.99 15.04 8.66
CA ILE A 44 -10.19 15.81 9.89
C ILE A 44 -9.21 16.99 9.95
N ILE A 45 -7.92 16.76 9.66
CA ILE A 45 -6.90 17.81 9.67
C ILE A 45 -7.22 18.89 8.62
N SER A 46 -7.61 18.49 7.41
CA SER A 46 -7.97 19.43 6.35
C SER A 46 -9.22 20.23 6.67
N LYS A 47 -10.20 19.66 7.38
CA LYS A 47 -11.36 20.41 7.87
C LYS A 47 -10.95 21.45 8.91
N LEU A 48 -10.17 21.05 9.91
CA LEU A 48 -9.69 21.96 10.96
C LEU A 48 -8.92 23.16 10.39
N GLN A 49 -8.06 22.93 9.40
CA GLN A 49 -7.32 24.01 8.74
C GLN A 49 -8.26 25.01 8.04
N ARG A 50 -9.31 24.51 7.38
CA ARG A 50 -10.30 25.36 6.72
C ARG A 50 -11.09 26.19 7.73
N ASP A 51 -11.51 25.59 8.84
CA ASP A 51 -12.26 26.27 9.90
C ASP A 51 -11.40 27.39 10.54
N ILE A 52 -10.08 27.17 10.69
CA ILE A 52 -9.15 28.19 11.18
C ILE A 52 -9.05 29.35 10.19
N GLN A 53 -8.92 29.07 8.89
CA GLN A 53 -8.85 30.12 7.86
C GLN A 53 -10.15 30.94 7.81
N GLU A 54 -11.31 30.27 7.85
CA GLU A 54 -12.60 30.94 7.89
C GLU A 54 -12.75 31.82 9.15
N ALA A 55 -12.33 31.32 10.32
CA ALA A 55 -12.35 32.12 11.54
C ALA A 55 -11.41 33.35 11.45
N GLN A 56 -10.25 33.21 10.81
CA GLN A 56 -9.33 34.34 10.58
C GLN A 56 -9.94 35.38 9.65
N ASP A 57 -10.56 34.96 8.55
CA ASP A 57 -11.24 35.86 7.61
C ASP A 57 -12.43 36.58 8.27
N ASN A 58 -13.20 35.86 9.09
CA ASN A 58 -14.30 36.42 9.87
C ASN A 58 -13.81 37.43 10.93
N LEU A 59 -12.66 37.18 11.56
CA LEU A 59 -12.06 38.14 12.49
C LEU A 59 -11.53 39.39 11.79
N LEU A 60 -10.99 39.25 10.57
CA LEU A 60 -10.53 40.39 9.77
C LEU A 60 -11.70 41.25 9.30
N THR A 61 -12.81 40.64 8.88
CA THR A 61 -14.01 41.36 8.43
C THR A 61 -14.71 42.12 9.55
N VAL A 62 -14.74 41.60 10.78
CA VAL A 62 -15.34 42.29 11.94
C VAL A 62 -14.51 43.49 12.41
N LYS A 63 -13.22 43.53 12.07
CA LYS A 63 -12.28 44.57 12.54
C LYS A 63 -12.24 45.81 11.63
N ILE A 64 -12.94 45.78 10.49
CA ILE A 64 -13.13 46.90 9.56
C ILE A 64 -14.46 47.57 9.88
#